data_AF-A0A2D7WUV8-F1
#
_entry.id   AF-A0A2D7WUV8-F1
#
_cell.length_a   1.000
_cell.length_b   1.000
_cell.length_c   1.000
_cell.angle_alpha   90.00
_cell.angle_beta   90.00
_cell.angle_gamma   90.00
#
_symmetry.space_group_name_H-M   'P 1'
#
loop_
_entity.id
_entity.type
_entity.pdbx_description
1 polymer ?
#
loop_
_entity_poly.entity_id
_entity_poly.type
_entity_poly.pdbx_seq_one_letter_code
_entity_poly.pdbx_strand_id
1 'polypeptide(L)'
;MDWLTYISIAALAMGVWHEINRFPATAESLRKLQGRIDDLQFDNEDLQQRLSALEDDYREVCEQVDRIRDPAYWSAIDAKDGQTLYEMDKERGNI
;
A
#
# COMPACT_ATOMS: atom_id res chain seq x y z
N MET A 1 -12.19 18.61 -32.40
CA MET A 1 -11.96 17.16 -32.58
C MET A 1 -12.71 16.78 -33.84
N ASP A 2 -12.00 16.68 -34.96
CA ASP A 2 -12.61 16.53 -36.27
C ASP A 2 -13.18 15.12 -36.46
N TRP A 3 -14.34 15.02 -37.12
CA TRP A 3 -15.00 13.75 -37.42
C TRP A 3 -14.09 12.76 -38.18
N LEU A 4 -13.16 13.29 -38.97
CA LEU A 4 -12.11 12.53 -39.66
C LEU A 4 -11.14 11.85 -38.67
N THR A 5 -10.86 12.49 -37.54
CA THR A 5 -10.02 11.92 -36.46
C THR A 5 -10.73 10.73 -35.82
N TYR A 6 -12.05 10.79 -35.64
CA TYR A 6 -12.81 9.66 -35.10
C TYR A 6 -12.84 8.46 -36.06
N ILE A 7 -12.99 8.71 -37.36
CA ILE A 7 -13.00 7.65 -38.37
C ILE A 7 -11.63 7.00 -38.51
N SER A 8 -10.55 7.78 -38.46
CA SER A 8 -9.19 7.22 -38.52
C SER A 8 -8.87 6.38 -37.29
N ILE A 9 -9.28 6.81 -36.09
CA ILE A 9 -9.17 6.02 -34.86
C ILE A 9 -10.00 4.73 -34.97
N ALA A 10 -11.23 4.80 -35.49
CA ALA A 10 -12.08 3.62 -35.68
C ALA A 10 -11.50 2.63 -36.70
N ALA A 11 -10.92 3.11 -37.80
CA ALA A 11 -10.28 2.27 -38.81
C ALA A 11 -9.03 1.57 -38.26
N LEU A 12 -8.22 2.26 -37.46
CA LEU A 12 -7.08 1.66 -36.77
C LEU A 12 -7.51 0.61 -35.75
N ALA A 13 -8.54 0.89 -34.95
CA ALA A 13 -9.11 -0.06 -34.00
C ALA A 13 -9.66 -1.31 -34.71
N MET A 14 -10.35 -1.15 -35.85
CA MET A 14 -10.81 -2.28 -36.66
C MET A 14 -9.67 -3.09 -37.28
N GLY A 15 -8.60 -2.44 -37.74
CA GLY A 15 -7.41 -3.13 -38.27
C GLY A 15 -6.72 -3.98 -37.21
N VAL A 16 -6.50 -3.39 -36.02
CA VAL A 16 -5.96 -4.10 -34.85
C VAL A 16 -6.88 -5.24 -34.43
N TRP A 17 -8.19 -5.02 -34.42
CA TRP A 17 -9.18 -6.07 -34.12
C TRP A 17 -9.16 -7.21 -35.14
N HIS A 18 -9.10 -6.89 -36.43
CA HIS A 18 -9.03 -7.86 -37.51
C HIS A 18 -7.76 -8.72 -37.43
N GLU A 19 -6.64 -8.11 -37.06
CA GLU A 19 -5.36 -8.80 -36.91
C GLU A 19 -5.31 -9.66 -35.64
N ILE A 20 -5.86 -9.19 -34.52
CA ILE A 20 -6.06 -10.00 -33.30
C ILE A 20 -6.97 -11.20 -33.57
N ASN A 21 -8.04 -11.02 -34.35
CA ASN A 21 -8.98 -12.09 -34.69
C ASN A 21 -8.39 -13.13 -35.68
N ARG A 22 -7.34 -12.77 -36.43
CA ARG A 22 -6.62 -13.68 -37.34
C ARG A 22 -5.61 -14.58 -36.62
N PHE A 23 -5.15 -14.18 -35.42
CA PHE A 23 -4.19 -14.94 -34.64
C PHE A 23 -4.80 -15.41 -33.30
N PRO A 24 -5.51 -16.55 -33.28
CA PRO A 24 -6.10 -17.09 -32.05
C PRO A 24 -5.05 -17.35 -30.95
N ALA A 25 -3.80 -17.65 -31.34
CA ALA A 25 -2.67 -17.80 -30.43
C ALA A 25 -2.31 -16.50 -29.67
N THR A 26 -2.50 -15.34 -30.30
CA THR A 26 -2.25 -14.03 -29.67
C THR A 26 -3.37 -13.67 -28.70
N ALA A 27 -4.61 -14.01 -29.02
CA ALA A 27 -5.73 -13.83 -28.09
C ALA A 27 -5.63 -14.75 -26.86
N GLU A 28 -5.15 -15.98 -27.03
CA GLU A 28 -4.92 -16.91 -25.92
C GLU A 28 -3.74 -16.47 -25.03
N SER A 29 -2.65 -15.99 -25.63
CA SER A 29 -1.51 -15.46 -24.87
C SER A 29 -1.86 -14.18 -24.11
N LEU A 30 -2.65 -13.29 -24.71
CA LEU A 30 -3.18 -12.10 -24.04
C LEU A 30 -4.12 -12.45 -22.89
N ARG A 31 -5.00 -13.45 -23.04
CA ARG A 31 -5.83 -13.95 -21.93
C ARG A 31 -4.99 -14.55 -20.80
N LYS A 32 -3.96 -15.32 -21.11
CA LYS A 32 -3.05 -15.87 -20.10
C LYS A 32 -2.24 -14.79 -19.38
N LEU A 33 -1.82 -13.75 -20.11
CA LEU A 33 -1.15 -12.58 -19.54
C LEU A 33 -2.09 -11.78 -18.64
N GLN A 34 -3.34 -11.58 -19.06
CA GLN A 34 -4.35 -10.91 -18.25
C GLN A 34 -4.62 -11.67 -16.96
N GLY A 35 -4.81 -13.00 -17.02
CA GLY A 35 -4.97 -13.82 -15.82
C GLY A 35 -3.77 -13.73 -14.86
N ARG A 36 -2.53 -13.74 -15.39
CA ARG A 36 -1.34 -13.56 -14.56
C ARG A 36 -1.23 -12.17 -13.95
N ILE A 37 -1.70 -11.12 -14.64
CA ILE A 37 -1.74 -9.76 -14.11
C ILE A 37 -2.79 -9.67 -13.00
N ASP A 38 -3.97 -10.27 -13.19
CA ASP A 38 -5.02 -10.31 -12.18
C ASP A 38 -4.56 -11.09 -10.93
N ASP A 39 -3.91 -12.24 -11.11
CA ASP A 39 -3.33 -13.04 -10.02
C ASP A 39 -2.23 -12.24 -9.28
N LEU A 40 -1.32 -11.59 -10.03
CA LEU A 40 -0.27 -10.75 -9.44
C LEU A 40 -0.84 -9.54 -8.70
N GLN A 41 -1.96 -8.98 -9.17
CA GLN A 41 -2.62 -7.86 -8.52
C GLN A 41 -3.27 -8.31 -7.20
N PHE A 42 -3.93 -9.47 -7.21
CA PHE A 42 -4.48 -10.08 -6.00
C PHE A 42 -3.40 -10.39 -4.97
N ASP A 43 -2.28 -10.98 -5.40
CA ASP A 43 -1.14 -11.26 -4.52
C ASP A 43 -0.52 -9.96 -3.96
N ASN A 44 -0.48 -8.89 -4.75
CA ASN A 44 0.01 -7.58 -4.27
C ASN A 44 -0.92 -6.99 -3.21
N GLU A 45 -2.23 -7.10 -3.39
CA GLU A 45 -3.22 -6.64 -2.41
C GLU A 45 -3.15 -7.44 -1.11
N ASP A 46 -3.02 -8.78 -1.17
CA ASP A 46 -2.81 -9.63 0.03
C ASP A 46 -1.49 -9.28 0.73
N LEU A 47 -0.41 -9.09 -0.03
CA LEU A 47 0.89 -8.68 0.53
C LEU A 47 0.84 -7.30 1.17
N GLN A 48 0.16 -6.32 0.55
CA GLN A 48 -0.04 -5.01 1.16
C GLN A 48 -0.85 -5.08 2.44
N GLN A 49 -1.91 -5.90 2.47
CA GLN A 49 -2.73 -6.08 3.66
C GLN A 49 -1.92 -6.73 4.80
N ARG A 50 -1.12 -7.75 4.49
CA ARG A 50 -0.21 -8.38 5.45
C ARG A 50 0.88 -7.44 5.93
N LEU A 51 1.43 -6.60 5.05
CA LEU A 51 2.42 -5.61 5.42
C LEU A 51 1.81 -4.58 6.39
N SER A 52 0.61 -4.07 6.09
CA SER A 52 -0.10 -3.14 6.97
C SER A 52 -0.39 -3.76 8.34
N ALA A 53 -0.84 -5.02 8.37
CA ALA A 53 -1.05 -5.73 9.63
C ALA A 53 0.26 -5.88 10.42
N LEU A 54 1.35 -6.21 9.75
CA LEU A 54 2.66 -6.35 10.38
C LEU A 54 3.22 -5.02 10.88
N GLU A 55 2.97 -3.91 10.18
CA GLU A 55 3.34 -2.57 10.63
C GLU A 55 2.55 -2.14 11.87
N ASP A 56 1.26 -2.48 11.94
CA ASP A 56 0.44 -2.21 13.12
C ASP A 56 0.87 -3.09 14.31
N ASP A 57 1.12 -4.38 14.08
CA ASP A 57 1.68 -5.29 15.10
C ASP A 57 3.05 -4.80 15.60
N TYR A 58 3.91 -4.35 14.70
CA TYR A 58 5.22 -3.80 15.07
C TYR A 58 5.09 -2.52 15.90
N ARG A 59 4.14 -1.64 15.55
CA ARG A 59 3.86 -0.42 16.32
C ARG A 59 3.36 -0.77 17.71
N GLU A 60 2.43 -1.71 17.83
CA GLU A 60 1.90 -2.17 19.12
C GLU A 60 3.02 -2.77 19.98
N VAL A 61 3.87 -3.61 19.40
CA VAL A 61 5.01 -4.18 20.11
C VAL A 61 6.01 -3.10 20.54
N CYS A 62 6.31 -2.12 19.68
CA CYS A 62 7.15 -0.98 20.06
C CYS A 62 6.56 -0.18 21.22
N GLU A 63 5.26 0.11 21.19
CA GLU A 63 4.57 0.81 22.29
C GLU A 63 4.61 -0.01 23.59
N GLN A 64 4.37 -1.32 23.52
CA GLN A 64 4.48 -2.20 24.68
C GLN A 64 5.91 -2.25 25.23
N VAL A 65 6.92 -2.34 24.36
CA VAL A 65 8.33 -2.33 24.75
C VAL A 65 8.75 -1.00 25.37
N ASP A 66 8.31 0.13 24.81
CA ASP A 66 8.60 1.45 25.37
C ASP A 66 7.91 1.65 26.73
N ARG A 67 6.70 1.13 26.91
CA ARG A 67 6.00 1.11 28.21
C ARG A 67 6.70 0.25 29.25
N ILE A 68 7.29 -0.87 28.84
CA ILE A 68 8.09 -1.73 29.72
C ILE A 68 9.43 -1.06 30.06
N ARG A 69 10.06 -0.40 29.08
CA ARG A 69 11.35 0.27 29.27
C ARG A 69 11.24 1.44 30.25
N ASP A 70 10.11 2.14 30.25
CA ASP A 70 9.93 3.35 31.05
C ASP A 70 8.50 3.56 31.55
N PRO A 71 8.04 2.74 32.50
CA PRO A 71 6.64 2.74 32.94
C PRO A 71 6.24 4.06 33.60
N ALA A 72 7.18 4.69 34.31
CA ALA A 72 6.94 5.93 35.04
C ALA A 72 6.68 7.11 34.09
N TYR A 73 7.46 7.21 33.02
CA TYR A 73 7.26 8.24 31.99
C TYR A 73 5.93 8.08 31.26
N TRP A 74 5.58 6.87 30.83
CA TRP A 74 4.29 6.61 30.18
C TRP A 74 3.10 6.79 31.11
N SER A 75 3.23 6.49 32.41
CA SER A 75 2.19 6.78 33.39
C SER A 75 1.92 8.28 33.55
N ALA A 76 2.98 9.10 33.45
CA ALA A 76 2.86 10.56 33.50
C ALA A 76 2.27 11.15 32.20
N ILE A 77 2.56 10.54 31.04
CA ILE A 77 1.87 10.84 29.77
C ILE A 77 0.37 10.53 29.87
N ASP A 78 0.01 9.33 30.34
CA ASP A 78 -1.39 8.90 30.46
C ASP A 78 -2.17 9.76 31.47
N ALA A 79 -1.52 10.19 32.56
CA ALA A 79 -2.08 11.12 33.54
C ALA A 79 -2.16 12.57 33.04
N LYS A 80 -1.60 12.88 31.86
CA LYS A 80 -1.39 14.24 31.34
C LYS A 80 -0.68 15.16 32.33
N ASP A 81 0.18 14.59 33.16
CA ASP A 81 0.91 15.33 34.19
C ASP A 81 2.21 15.87 33.61
N GLY A 82 2.11 17.05 33.00
CA GLY A 82 3.24 17.74 32.39
C GLY A 82 4.32 18.16 33.39
N GLN A 83 4.00 18.25 34.69
CA GLN A 83 4.99 18.63 35.70
C GLN A 83 5.88 17.44 36.06
N THR A 84 5.30 16.26 36.24
CA THR A 84 6.06 15.02 36.44
C THR A 84 6.93 14.70 35.23
N LEU A 85 6.43 14.92 34.00
CA LEU A 85 7.24 14.76 32.78
C LEU A 85 8.43 15.73 32.72
N TYR A 86 8.21 17.00 33.10
CA TYR A 86 9.27 18.01 33.13
C TYR A 86 10.35 17.69 34.17
N GLU A 87 9.95 17.21 35.35
CA GLU A 87 10.88 16.78 36.40
C GLU A 87 11.70 15.55 35.96
N MET A 88 11.06 14.58 35.30
CA MET A 88 11.74 13.41 34.73
C MET A 88 12.72 13.76 33.61
N ASP A 89 12.36 14.68 32.71
CA ASP A 89 13.26 15.13 31.63
C ASP A 89 14.45 15.95 32.17
N LYS A 90 14.24 16.71 33.24
CA LYS A 90 15.31 17.40 33.97
C LYS A 90 16.26 16.43 34.67
N GLU A 91 15.75 15.38 35.31
CA GLU A 91 16.59 14.34 35.94
C GLU A 91 17.41 13.55 34.91
N ARG A 92 16.92 13.43 33.67
CA ARG A 92 17.62 12.78 32.55
C ARG A 92 18.61 13.68 31.83
N GLY A 93 18.64 14.98 32.15
CA GLY A 93 19.53 15.97 31.52
C GLY A 93 19.16 16.30 30.08
N ASN A 94 17.89 16.09 29.68
CA ASN A 94 17.40 16.45 28.35
C ASN A 94 17.06 17.95 28.24
N ILE A 95 16.94 18.64 29.37
CA ILE A 95 16.64 20.07 29.55
C ILE A 95 17.32 20.63 30.81
#